data_AF-A0A3D3PSN6-F1
#
_entry.id   AF-A0A3D3PSN6-F1
#
_cell.length_a   1.000
_cell.length_b   1.000
_cell.length_c   1.000
_cell.angle_alpha   90.00
_cell.angle_beta   90.00
_cell.angle_gamma   90.00
#
_symmetry.space_group_name_H-M   'P 1'
#
loop_
_entity.id
_entity.type
_entity.pdbx_description
1 polymer ?
#
loop_
_entity_poly.entity_id
_entity_poly.type
_entity_poly.pdbx_seq_one_letter_code
_entity_poly.pdbx_strand_id
1 'polypeptide(L)'
;MVTSLFKRLPAALIAVLFALASASSFASVKALVDRNPVTLDQSFTLTLQSSEDGEPVLTPLQQDFDILSQGKSSSYQFINGQSSHTISWQIVLMPKHAGQIQIPPLSVNGESSAAIALTVTAAGTNQGNASGQGSNLFLEVGAEPLTGYVQQQILLTVRLYRTVDLGQGSTLSEPKFPNANAVVEKLGQDREFQTVKNGQDYAVIERRYAIYPQKSGQFSMDPIQFDGNVVDGNQGGFFADPFNQHTSHVRTHSEPVRISVKPAPARFSGKQWLPAAELTLAENWSQDPPAFKVGEPITRTLTISAQGLTASQLPALAGDALDGFKLYPDQATLKDQPGNNGITGTREQKIALIPTR
;
A
#
# COMPACT_ATOMS: atom_id res chain seq x y z
N MET A 1 -36.44 47.93 78.66
CA MET A 1 -36.35 47.87 77.20
C MET A 1 -35.21 46.95 76.81
N VAL A 2 -35.47 45.67 76.57
CA VAL A 2 -34.49 44.73 75.98
C VAL A 2 -35.24 44.00 74.89
N THR A 3 -35.04 44.43 73.65
CA THR A 3 -35.84 43.99 72.49
C THR A 3 -34.98 43.15 71.56
N SER A 4 -35.39 41.89 71.40
CA SER A 4 -35.26 41.03 70.20
C SER A 4 -33.92 41.02 69.45
N LEU A 5 -33.03 40.11 69.82
CA LEU A 5 -31.82 39.75 69.07
C LEU A 5 -31.75 38.25 68.78
N PHE A 6 -32.88 37.61 68.49
CA PHE A 6 -32.92 36.21 68.08
C PHE A 6 -34.12 36.00 67.16
N LYS A 7 -33.93 36.04 65.84
CA LYS A 7 -34.86 35.42 64.86
C LYS A 7 -34.42 35.38 63.40
N ARG A 8 -33.17 35.73 63.04
CA ARG A 8 -32.71 35.71 61.63
C ARG A 8 -31.53 34.79 61.32
N LEU A 9 -31.08 33.95 62.26
CA LEU A 9 -29.96 33.03 62.03
C LEU A 9 -30.29 31.69 61.32
N PRO A 10 -31.49 31.07 61.41
CA PRO A 10 -31.67 29.73 60.84
C PRO A 10 -31.90 29.73 59.32
N ALA A 11 -32.36 30.85 58.73
CA ALA A 11 -32.61 30.94 57.29
C ALA A 11 -31.31 31.08 56.47
N ALA A 12 -30.30 31.75 57.01
CA ALA A 12 -29.01 31.94 56.33
C ALA A 12 -28.18 30.65 56.31
N LEU A 13 -28.26 29.82 57.35
CA LEU A 13 -27.53 28.55 57.41
C LEU A 13 -28.12 27.48 56.47
N ILE A 14 -29.46 27.46 56.30
CA ILE A 14 -30.15 26.55 55.39
C ILE A 14 -29.92 26.93 53.92
N ALA A 15 -29.86 28.24 53.60
CA ALA A 15 -29.54 28.71 52.25
C ALA A 15 -28.10 28.39 51.83
N VAL A 16 -27.15 28.42 52.78
CA VAL A 16 -25.75 28.02 52.52
C VAL A 16 -25.62 26.50 52.37
N LEU A 17 -26.37 25.70 53.13
CA LEU A 17 -26.39 24.24 52.95
C LEU A 17 -27.03 23.80 51.62
N PHE A 18 -28.04 24.53 51.13
CA PHE A 18 -28.66 24.25 49.82
C PHE A 18 -27.79 24.69 48.65
N ALA A 19 -26.96 25.72 48.81
CA ALA A 19 -26.00 26.16 47.79
C ALA A 19 -24.78 25.22 47.63
N LEU A 20 -24.44 24.44 48.68
CA LEU A 20 -23.36 23.43 48.60
C LEU A 20 -23.81 22.08 48.04
N ALA A 21 -25.10 21.86 47.81
CA ALA A 21 -25.63 20.62 47.22
C ALA A 21 -25.66 20.65 45.67
N SER A 22 -25.28 21.76 45.04
CA SER A 22 -25.34 21.95 43.58
C SER A 22 -24.06 21.53 42.83
N ALA A 23 -23.23 20.67 43.42
CA ALA A 23 -22.03 20.18 42.75
C ALA A 23 -22.18 18.73 42.30
N SER A 24 -21.90 18.50 41.01
CA SER A 24 -21.62 17.21 40.36
C SER A 24 -22.77 16.56 39.58
N SER A 25 -23.33 17.24 38.58
CA SER A 25 -23.79 16.50 37.39
C SER A 25 -22.56 16.17 36.55
N PHE A 26 -21.91 15.03 36.84
CA PHE A 26 -20.89 14.47 35.96
C PHE A 26 -21.61 13.76 34.79
N ALA A 27 -21.86 14.51 33.73
CA ALA A 27 -21.95 13.94 32.40
C ALA A 27 -20.61 14.17 31.67
N SER A 28 -19.47 13.88 32.32
CA SER A 28 -18.19 13.96 31.61
C SER A 28 -18.20 12.94 30.46
N VAL A 29 -18.05 13.39 29.21
CA VAL A 29 -17.85 12.52 28.04
C VAL A 29 -16.83 11.44 28.40
N LYS A 30 -17.22 10.17 28.31
CA LYS A 30 -16.32 9.05 28.59
C LYS A 30 -15.57 8.68 27.33
N ALA A 31 -14.25 8.53 27.44
CA ALA A 31 -13.40 8.05 26.37
C ALA A 31 -12.69 6.77 26.81
N LEU A 32 -12.75 5.74 25.97
CA LEU A 32 -12.18 4.42 26.23
C LEU A 32 -11.51 3.89 24.96
N VAL A 33 -10.38 3.21 25.10
CA VAL A 33 -9.75 2.47 23.99
C VAL A 33 -9.97 0.98 24.19
N ASP A 34 -10.13 0.22 23.11
CA ASP A 34 -10.32 -1.23 23.17
C ASP A 34 -9.05 -1.96 23.67
N ARG A 35 -7.87 -1.40 23.43
CA ARG A 35 -6.58 -1.93 23.87
C ARG A 35 -5.54 -0.85 24.14
N ASN A 36 -4.62 -1.12 25.06
CA ASN A 36 -3.43 -0.33 25.35
C ASN A 36 -2.40 -1.25 26.03
N PRO A 37 -1.22 -1.53 25.45
CA PRO A 37 -0.63 -0.89 24.28
C PRO A 37 -1.29 -1.26 22.94
N VAL A 38 -1.09 -0.41 21.92
CA VAL A 38 -1.44 -0.67 20.51
C VAL A 38 -0.16 -0.82 19.67
N THR A 39 -0.28 -1.30 18.43
CA THR A 39 0.85 -1.40 17.50
C THR A 39 0.69 -0.38 16.37
N LEU A 40 1.81 0.08 15.81
CA LEU A 40 1.83 1.04 14.69
C LEU A 40 1.19 0.50 13.39
N ASP A 41 1.10 -0.82 13.25
CA ASP A 41 0.64 -1.55 12.05
C ASP A 41 -0.83 -2.02 12.14
N GLN A 42 -1.52 -1.74 13.24
CA GLN A 42 -2.91 -2.16 13.45
C GLN A 42 -3.79 -1.01 13.91
N SER A 43 -5.04 -1.01 13.43
CA SER A 43 -6.05 -0.09 13.95
C SER A 43 -6.51 -0.50 15.35
N PHE A 44 -6.95 0.49 16.13
CA PHE A 44 -7.63 0.29 17.41
C PHE A 44 -8.91 1.14 17.46
N THR A 45 -9.81 0.85 18.40
CA THR A 45 -11.08 1.56 18.50
C THR A 45 -11.08 2.49 19.71
N LEU A 46 -11.31 3.78 19.46
CA LEU A 46 -11.66 4.76 20.47
C LEU A 46 -13.18 4.83 20.58
N THR A 47 -13.71 4.54 21.76
CA THR A 47 -15.13 4.68 22.08
C THR A 47 -15.35 5.96 22.88
N LEU A 48 -16.17 6.86 22.34
CA LEU A 48 -16.70 8.02 23.07
C LEU A 48 -18.14 7.72 23.50
N GLN A 49 -18.51 8.11 24.72
CA GLN A 49 -19.87 8.00 25.23
C GLN A 49 -20.32 9.32 25.87
N SER A 50 -21.52 9.77 25.50
CA SER A 50 -22.16 10.95 26.07
C SER A 50 -23.65 10.68 26.30
N SER A 51 -24.24 11.36 27.28
CA SER A 51 -25.69 11.40 27.47
C SER A 51 -26.34 12.57 26.72
N GLU A 52 -25.52 13.49 26.19
CA GLU A 52 -25.94 14.68 25.46
C GLU A 52 -25.87 14.46 23.94
N ASP A 53 -26.84 15.01 23.22
CA ASP A 53 -26.83 15.06 21.76
C ASP A 53 -25.69 15.94 21.24
N GLY A 54 -25.07 15.52 20.13
CA GLY A 54 -23.98 16.27 19.49
C GLY A 54 -23.19 15.40 18.51
N GLU A 55 -22.07 15.94 18.02
CA GLU A 55 -21.04 15.18 17.33
C GLU A 55 -19.67 15.49 17.96
N PRO A 56 -18.76 14.51 18.05
CA PRO A 56 -17.44 14.71 18.63
C PRO A 56 -16.54 15.52 17.70
N VAL A 57 -15.77 16.46 18.27
CA VAL A 57 -14.73 17.19 17.53
C VAL A 57 -13.46 16.34 17.49
N LEU A 58 -13.20 15.70 16.34
CA LEU A 58 -12.09 14.76 16.18
C LEU A 58 -10.80 15.37 15.60
N THR A 59 -10.82 16.64 15.20
CA THR A 59 -9.65 17.34 14.62
C THR A 59 -8.36 17.18 15.42
N PRO A 60 -8.37 17.24 16.77
CA PRO A 60 -7.16 17.03 17.57
C PRO A 60 -6.48 15.66 17.37
N LEU A 61 -7.23 14.63 16.96
CA LEU A 61 -6.67 13.29 16.72
C LEU A 61 -5.84 13.20 15.45
N GLN A 62 -6.13 14.05 14.45
CA GLN A 62 -5.53 13.93 13.11
C GLN A 62 -4.02 14.20 13.10
N GLN A 63 -3.49 14.82 14.16
CA GLN A 63 -2.05 15.03 14.31
C GLN A 63 -1.30 13.69 14.45
N ASP A 64 -1.83 12.77 15.25
CA ASP A 64 -1.14 11.53 15.63
C ASP A 64 -1.80 10.25 15.08
N PHE A 65 -3.02 10.37 14.55
CA PHE A 65 -3.82 9.24 14.06
C PHE A 65 -4.44 9.53 12.69
N ASP A 66 -4.52 8.50 11.85
CA ASP A 66 -5.46 8.47 10.74
C ASP A 66 -6.82 7.99 11.26
N ILE A 67 -7.90 8.72 10.96
CA ILE A 67 -9.28 8.32 11.30
C ILE A 67 -9.82 7.49 10.15
N LEU A 68 -9.95 6.19 10.36
CA LEU A 68 -10.36 5.24 9.31
C LEU A 68 -11.88 5.17 9.17
N SER A 69 -12.60 5.18 10.29
CA SER A 69 -14.06 5.17 10.29
C SER A 69 -14.62 5.76 11.59
N GLN A 70 -15.89 6.15 11.54
CA GLN A 70 -16.67 6.62 12.67
C GLN A 70 -18.09 6.05 12.58
N GLY A 71 -18.50 5.28 13.59
CA GLY A 71 -19.86 4.80 13.78
C GLY A 71 -20.53 5.52 14.95
N LYS A 72 -21.85 5.70 14.89
CA LYS A 72 -22.66 6.28 15.97
C LYS A 72 -23.80 5.31 16.31
N SER A 73 -23.99 5.06 17.60
CA SER A 73 -25.10 4.29 18.14
C SER A 73 -25.78 5.07 19.25
N SER A 74 -27.09 4.90 19.40
CA SER A 74 -27.87 5.55 20.44
C SER A 74 -28.72 4.50 21.15
N SER A 75 -28.63 4.46 22.48
CA SER A 75 -29.41 3.56 23.33
C SER A 75 -30.29 4.38 24.26
N TYR A 76 -31.58 4.01 24.32
CA TYR A 76 -32.56 4.61 25.21
C TYR A 76 -33.06 3.55 26.18
N GLN A 77 -32.85 3.78 27.47
CA GLN A 77 -33.26 2.85 28.52
C GLN A 77 -34.18 3.57 29.51
N PHE A 78 -35.28 2.90 29.85
CA PHE A 78 -36.28 3.41 30.79
C PHE A 78 -36.44 2.39 31.93
N ILE A 79 -35.93 2.71 33.11
CA ILE A 79 -36.02 1.84 34.30
C ILE A 79 -36.67 2.63 35.44
N ASN A 80 -37.72 2.09 36.04
CA ASN A 80 -38.40 2.65 37.23
C ASN A 80 -38.75 4.15 37.13
N GLY A 81 -39.19 4.62 35.96
CA GLY A 81 -39.57 6.02 35.74
C GLY A 81 -38.41 6.98 35.46
N GLN A 82 -37.16 6.49 35.49
CA GLN A 82 -35.97 7.26 35.10
C GLN A 82 -35.58 6.89 33.66
N SER A 83 -35.48 7.90 32.81
CA SER A 83 -34.95 7.78 31.46
C SER A 83 -33.45 7.98 31.47
N SER A 84 -32.70 7.08 30.84
CA SER A 84 -31.29 7.25 30.55
C SER A 84 -31.06 7.10 29.04
N HIS A 85 -30.41 8.09 28.44
CA HIS A 85 -30.00 8.10 27.05
C HIS A 85 -28.48 8.04 26.99
N THR A 86 -27.93 7.20 26.13
CA THR A 86 -26.49 7.13 25.89
C THR A 86 -26.22 7.05 24.39
N ILE A 87 -25.41 7.98 23.91
CA ILE A 87 -24.88 8.02 22.56
C ILE A 87 -23.45 7.53 22.62
N SER A 88 -23.09 6.59 21.76
CA SER A 88 -21.73 6.07 21.67
C SER A 88 -21.20 6.21 20.26
N TRP A 89 -20.00 6.79 20.14
CA TRP A 89 -19.24 6.84 18.90
C TRP A 89 -18.10 5.84 18.95
N GLN A 90 -18.00 5.00 17.93
CA GLN A 90 -16.88 4.10 17.72
C GLN A 90 -16.01 4.68 16.61
N ILE A 91 -14.80 5.09 16.96
CA ILE A 91 -13.85 5.73 16.04
C ILE A 91 -12.67 4.78 15.86
N VAL A 92 -12.47 4.30 14.64
CA VAL A 92 -11.34 3.43 14.31
C VAL A 92 -10.15 4.30 13.93
N LEU A 93 -9.05 4.14 14.66
CA LEU A 93 -7.85 4.95 14.54
C LEU A 93 -6.64 4.08 14.15
N MET A 94 -5.78 4.61 13.28
CA MET A 94 -4.47 4.04 12.96
C MET A 94 -3.37 5.00 13.44
N PRO A 95 -2.43 4.57 14.31
CA PRO A 95 -1.33 5.42 14.74
C PRO A 95 -0.40 5.84 13.58
N LYS A 96 0.15 7.05 13.65
CA LYS A 96 1.12 7.56 12.66
C LYS A 96 2.58 7.34 13.05
N HIS A 97 2.85 7.16 14.34
CA HIS A 97 4.19 6.97 14.90
C HIS A 97 4.14 6.11 16.16
N ALA A 98 5.29 5.54 16.54
CA ALA A 98 5.42 4.74 17.75
C ALA A 98 5.91 5.61 18.93
N GLY A 99 5.58 5.21 20.16
CA GLY A 99 5.97 5.89 21.38
C GLY A 99 4.82 6.09 22.36
N GLN A 100 5.05 6.92 23.37
CA GLN A 100 3.99 7.39 24.26
C GLN A 100 3.23 8.52 23.56
N ILE A 101 1.98 8.28 23.21
CA ILE A 101 1.09 9.25 22.57
C ILE A 101 -0.04 9.57 23.54
N GLN A 102 -0.52 10.82 23.52
CA GLN A 102 -1.69 11.21 24.29
C GLN A 102 -2.85 11.47 23.35
N ILE A 103 -3.96 10.77 23.56
CA ILE A 103 -5.25 11.16 22.98
C ILE A 103 -5.73 12.39 23.76
N PRO A 104 -5.80 13.58 23.14
CA PRO A 104 -6.22 14.80 23.82
C PRO A 104 -7.68 14.71 24.27
N PRO A 105 -8.11 15.56 25.23
CA PRO A 105 -9.53 15.73 25.56
C PRO A 105 -10.35 16.01 24.30
N LEU A 106 -11.41 15.23 24.08
CA LEU A 106 -12.31 15.39 22.95
C LEU A 106 -13.63 15.97 23.42
N SER A 107 -14.16 16.93 22.67
CA SER A 107 -15.39 17.62 23.03
C SER A 107 -16.60 17.05 22.29
N VAL A 108 -17.72 16.92 23.03
CA VAL A 108 -19.05 16.62 22.52
C VAL A 108 -20.00 17.66 23.13
N ASN A 109 -20.63 18.48 22.30
CA ASN A 109 -21.58 19.52 22.74
C ASN A 109 -21.05 20.46 23.85
N GLY A 110 -19.74 20.76 23.83
CA GLY A 110 -19.09 21.63 24.83
C GLY A 110 -18.56 20.93 26.08
N GLU A 111 -18.93 19.67 26.33
CA GLU A 111 -18.33 18.85 27.39
C GLU A 111 -17.12 18.09 26.84
N SER A 112 -16.09 17.89 27.67
CA SER A 112 -14.82 17.28 27.24
C SER A 112 -14.53 15.97 27.97
N SER A 113 -13.91 15.03 27.26
CA SER A 113 -13.41 13.80 27.84
C SER A 113 -12.12 14.01 28.63
N ALA A 114 -11.76 13.03 29.46
CA ALA A 114 -10.39 12.92 29.93
C ALA A 114 -9.44 12.60 28.77
N ALA A 115 -8.18 13.02 28.89
CA ALA A 115 -7.13 12.59 27.99
C ALA A 115 -6.72 11.14 28.28
N ILE A 116 -6.32 10.39 27.25
CA ILE A 116 -5.88 8.99 27.40
C ILE A 116 -4.40 8.90 27.03
N ALA A 117 -3.57 8.41 27.96
CA ALA A 117 -2.19 8.03 27.66
C ALA A 117 -2.17 6.67 26.95
N LEU A 118 -1.60 6.63 25.75
CA LEU A 118 -1.56 5.48 24.86
C LEU A 118 -0.10 5.10 24.59
N THR A 119 0.24 3.83 24.80
CA THR A 119 1.54 3.31 24.39
C THR A 119 1.42 2.67 23.01
N VAL A 120 2.09 3.24 22.01
CA VAL A 120 2.19 2.68 20.65
C VAL A 120 3.53 1.99 20.49
N THR A 121 3.48 0.69 20.25
CA THR A 121 4.65 -0.15 19.99
C THR A 121 5.01 -0.12 18.50
N ALA A 122 6.30 -0.25 18.18
CA ALA A 122 6.74 -0.28 16.78
C ALA A 122 6.21 -1.52 16.07
N ALA A 123 6.00 -1.43 14.76
CA ALA A 123 5.57 -2.55 13.92
C ALA A 123 6.50 -3.77 14.17
N GLY A 124 5.91 -4.95 14.33
CA GLY A 124 6.66 -6.18 14.58
C GLY A 124 7.31 -6.34 15.98
N THR A 125 7.07 -5.45 16.95
CA THR A 125 7.59 -5.60 18.33
C THR A 125 6.70 -6.42 19.27
N ASN A 126 5.51 -6.86 18.83
CA ASN A 126 4.82 -8.03 19.39
C ASN A 126 5.48 -9.36 18.95
N GLN A 127 6.80 -9.34 18.75
CA GLN A 127 7.69 -10.52 18.82
C GLN A 127 8.08 -10.88 20.27
N GLY A 128 7.33 -10.37 21.25
CA GLY A 128 7.49 -10.74 22.66
C GLY A 128 6.92 -12.13 22.95
N ASN A 129 7.81 -13.14 22.96
CA ASN A 129 7.63 -14.49 23.52
C ASN A 129 6.75 -15.49 22.74
N ALA A 130 7.14 -15.83 21.52
CA ALA A 130 7.03 -17.20 21.03
C ALA A 130 8.04 -17.41 19.88
N SER A 131 9.19 -17.99 20.20
CA SER A 131 10.05 -18.65 19.22
C SER A 131 9.21 -19.70 18.46
N GLY A 132 8.66 -19.34 17.29
CA GLY A 132 7.98 -20.27 16.38
C GLY A 132 6.71 -19.82 15.66
N GLN A 133 6.13 -18.64 15.91
CA GLN A 133 4.91 -18.19 15.20
C GLN A 133 5.22 -17.00 14.28
N GLY A 134 5.10 -17.22 12.96
CA GLY A 134 5.22 -16.15 11.97
C GLY A 134 4.02 -15.21 12.05
N SER A 135 4.19 -13.94 11.71
CA SER A 135 3.08 -12.99 11.64
C SER A 135 2.00 -13.49 10.66
N ASN A 136 0.73 -13.21 10.98
CA ASN A 136 -0.41 -13.63 10.17
C ASN A 136 -0.49 -12.95 8.80
N LEU A 137 0.24 -11.85 8.62
CA LEU A 137 0.29 -11.06 7.39
C LEU A 137 1.65 -10.34 7.32
N PHE A 138 2.41 -10.53 6.23
CA PHE A 138 3.65 -9.79 6.00
C PHE A 138 4.04 -9.75 4.52
N LEU A 139 4.92 -8.80 4.17
CA LEU A 139 5.43 -8.63 2.81
C LEU A 139 6.90 -9.05 2.70
N GLU A 140 7.22 -9.74 1.60
CA GLU A 140 8.60 -9.90 1.15
C GLU A 140 8.75 -9.35 -0.25
N VAL A 141 9.90 -8.74 -0.49
CA VAL A 141 10.27 -8.26 -1.82
C VAL A 141 11.67 -8.73 -2.15
N GLY A 142 11.82 -9.33 -3.33
CA GLY A 142 13.10 -9.68 -3.92
C GLY A 142 13.30 -8.99 -5.26
N ALA A 143 14.54 -8.62 -5.58
CA ALA A 143 14.91 -8.12 -6.89
C ALA A 143 16.10 -8.90 -7.45
N GLU A 144 16.07 -9.19 -8.75
CA GLU A 144 17.14 -9.89 -9.44
C GLU A 144 17.37 -9.34 -10.86
N PRO A 145 18.61 -8.97 -11.23
CA PRO A 145 19.78 -8.89 -10.34
C PRO A 145 19.75 -7.64 -9.45
N LEU A 146 20.39 -7.70 -8.27
CA LEU A 146 20.60 -6.52 -7.41
C LEU A 146 21.66 -5.55 -7.96
N THR A 147 22.52 -6.02 -8.86
CA THR A 147 23.50 -5.19 -9.57
C THR A 147 23.33 -5.40 -11.07
N GLY A 148 22.99 -4.33 -11.79
CA GLY A 148 22.78 -4.36 -13.23
C GLY A 148 23.40 -3.14 -13.92
N TYR A 149 23.08 -2.98 -15.19
CA TYR A 149 23.46 -1.84 -16.02
C TYR A 149 22.28 -0.92 -16.28
N VAL A 150 22.56 0.33 -16.65
CA VAL A 150 21.52 1.27 -17.12
C VAL A 150 20.72 0.62 -18.25
N GLN A 151 19.40 0.81 -18.24
CA GLN A 151 18.44 0.23 -19.17
C GLN A 151 18.33 -1.30 -19.18
N GLN A 152 19.04 -2.00 -18.30
CA GLN A 152 18.88 -3.44 -18.11
C GLN A 152 17.63 -3.73 -17.28
N GLN A 153 16.90 -4.78 -17.66
CA GLN A 153 15.80 -5.30 -16.85
C GLN A 153 16.30 -5.80 -15.48
N ILE A 154 15.60 -5.38 -14.44
CA ILE A 154 15.64 -5.96 -13.10
C ILE A 154 14.26 -6.53 -12.80
N LEU A 155 14.18 -7.81 -12.45
CA LEU A 155 12.94 -8.47 -12.07
C LEU A 155 12.68 -8.27 -10.59
N LEU A 156 11.55 -7.65 -10.26
CA LEU A 156 11.08 -7.49 -8.89
C LEU A 156 9.94 -8.48 -8.62
N THR A 157 10.00 -9.19 -7.51
CA THR A 157 8.94 -10.07 -7.03
C THR A 157 8.48 -9.61 -5.65
N VAL A 158 7.21 -9.27 -5.54
CA VAL A 158 6.53 -8.87 -4.31
C VAL A 158 5.62 -10.02 -3.88
N ARG A 159 5.73 -10.47 -2.63
CA ARG A 159 4.91 -11.53 -2.06
C ARG A 159 4.24 -11.05 -0.78
N LEU A 160 2.91 -11.10 -0.74
CA LEU A 160 2.13 -10.94 0.47
C LEU A 160 1.79 -12.32 1.01
N TYR A 161 2.35 -12.67 2.17
CA TYR A 161 2.05 -13.90 2.89
C TYR A 161 0.92 -13.64 3.87
N ARG A 162 -0.11 -14.48 3.88
CA ARG A 162 -1.25 -14.37 4.79
C ARG A 162 -1.72 -15.72 5.32
N THR A 163 -2.13 -15.74 6.58
CA THR A 163 -2.91 -16.83 7.21
C THR A 163 -4.34 -16.42 7.51
N VAL A 164 -4.67 -15.13 7.29
CA VAL A 164 -5.98 -14.55 7.47
C VAL A 164 -6.63 -14.20 6.13
N ASP A 165 -7.95 -14.09 6.14
CA ASP A 165 -8.70 -13.63 4.97
C ASP A 165 -8.68 -12.11 4.84
N LEU A 166 -8.46 -11.65 3.61
CA LEU A 166 -8.45 -10.23 3.29
C LEU A 166 -9.88 -9.77 3.02
N GLY A 167 -10.29 -8.70 3.68
CA GLY A 167 -11.54 -8.01 3.42
C GLY A 167 -11.49 -7.23 2.10
N GLN A 168 -12.67 -6.82 1.64
CA GLN A 168 -12.81 -5.96 0.46
C GLN A 168 -12.08 -4.62 0.67
N GLY A 169 -11.58 -4.04 -0.42
CA GLY A 169 -10.86 -2.77 -0.40
C GLY A 169 -9.39 -2.88 0.02
N SER A 170 -8.86 -4.08 0.25
CA SER A 170 -7.44 -4.29 0.51
C SER A 170 -6.60 -3.89 -0.71
N THR A 171 -5.54 -3.13 -0.46
CA THR A 171 -4.64 -2.60 -1.49
C THR A 171 -3.20 -2.97 -1.22
N LEU A 172 -2.41 -3.06 -2.29
CA LEU A 172 -0.98 -3.28 -2.25
C LEU A 172 -0.33 -2.28 -3.20
N SER A 173 0.56 -1.46 -2.67
CA SER A 173 1.20 -0.38 -3.42
C SER A 173 2.09 -0.90 -4.54
N GLU A 174 2.29 -0.06 -5.57
CA GLU A 174 3.20 -0.35 -6.66
C GLU A 174 4.64 0.08 -6.34
N PRO A 175 5.65 -0.62 -6.88
CA PRO A 175 7.05 -0.29 -6.63
C PRO A 175 7.41 1.07 -7.22
N LYS A 176 8.06 1.90 -6.40
CA LYS A 176 8.51 3.23 -6.76
C LYS A 176 10.00 3.38 -6.47
N PHE A 177 10.70 4.02 -7.42
CA PHE A 177 12.10 4.38 -7.31
C PHE A 177 12.26 5.89 -7.54
N PRO A 178 12.00 6.74 -6.52
CA PRO A 178 11.90 8.18 -6.68
C PRO A 178 13.11 8.83 -7.36
N ASN A 179 14.30 8.27 -7.17
CA ASN A 179 15.57 8.82 -7.65
C ASN A 179 16.13 8.11 -8.90
N ALA A 180 15.51 7.02 -9.38
CA ALA A 180 16.04 6.24 -10.49
C ALA A 180 15.45 6.61 -11.87
N ASN A 181 14.35 7.38 -11.89
CA ASN A 181 13.49 7.56 -13.06
C ASN A 181 13.21 6.22 -13.78
N ALA A 182 13.06 5.13 -13.01
CA ALA A 182 12.92 3.81 -13.57
C ALA A 182 11.55 3.65 -14.24
N VAL A 183 11.53 2.99 -15.39
CA VAL A 183 10.29 2.51 -15.99
C VAL A 183 9.92 1.20 -15.29
N VAL A 184 8.67 1.08 -14.87
CA VAL A 184 8.15 -0.05 -14.10
C VAL A 184 7.00 -0.67 -14.87
N GLU A 185 7.13 -1.94 -15.23
CA GLU A 185 6.12 -2.67 -15.98
C GLU A 185 5.66 -3.89 -15.19
N LYS A 186 4.35 -4.04 -14.98
CA LYS A 186 3.79 -5.21 -14.32
C LYS A 186 3.83 -6.42 -15.25
N LEU A 187 4.33 -7.55 -14.75
CA LEU A 187 4.48 -8.79 -15.50
C LEU A 187 3.26 -9.69 -15.30
N GLY A 188 2.27 -9.53 -16.18
CA GLY A 188 1.06 -10.34 -16.16
C GLY A 188 0.14 -10.05 -14.97
N GLN A 189 -0.68 -11.04 -14.63
CA GLN A 189 -1.63 -10.96 -13.51
C GLN A 189 -0.99 -11.45 -12.20
N ASP A 190 -1.65 -11.11 -11.09
CA ASP A 190 -1.25 -11.59 -9.76
C ASP A 190 -1.38 -13.12 -9.72
N ARG A 191 -0.42 -13.78 -9.07
CA ARG A 191 -0.44 -15.22 -8.86
C ARG A 191 -0.78 -15.53 -7.42
N GLU A 192 -1.73 -16.43 -7.21
CA GLU A 192 -2.09 -16.91 -5.88
C GLU A 192 -1.72 -18.38 -5.72
N PHE A 193 -1.05 -18.71 -4.61
CA PHE A 193 -0.68 -20.09 -4.28
C PHE A 193 -0.51 -20.27 -2.77
N GLN A 194 -0.40 -21.52 -2.32
CA GLN A 194 -0.10 -21.86 -0.93
C GLN A 194 1.35 -22.32 -0.78
N THR A 195 1.99 -21.98 0.33
CA THR A 195 3.34 -22.44 0.66
C THR A 195 3.51 -22.64 2.16
N VAL A 196 4.41 -23.55 2.56
CA VAL A 196 4.80 -23.73 3.96
C VAL A 196 6.05 -22.91 4.24
N LYS A 197 6.03 -22.10 5.29
CA LYS A 197 7.19 -21.33 5.73
C LYS A 197 7.30 -21.38 7.25
N ASN A 198 8.48 -21.75 7.74
CA ASN A 198 8.73 -21.95 9.17
C ASN A 198 7.72 -22.91 9.85
N GLY A 199 7.22 -23.91 9.11
CA GLY A 199 6.23 -24.87 9.60
C GLY A 199 4.78 -24.38 9.62
N GLN A 200 4.50 -23.21 9.07
CA GLN A 200 3.16 -22.61 8.99
C GLN A 200 2.72 -22.47 7.52
N ASP A 201 1.46 -22.79 7.25
CA ASP A 201 0.85 -22.65 5.92
C ASP A 201 0.46 -21.20 5.66
N TYR A 202 0.84 -20.70 4.49
CA TYR A 202 0.51 -19.36 4.03
C TYR A 202 -0.15 -19.41 2.65
N ALA A 203 -1.22 -18.64 2.49
CA ALA A 203 -1.63 -18.18 1.17
C ALA A 203 -0.72 -17.02 0.76
N VAL A 204 -0.30 -17.00 -0.51
CA VAL A 204 0.64 -16.02 -1.06
C VAL A 204 0.02 -15.36 -2.27
N ILE A 205 -0.01 -14.03 -2.26
CA ILE A 205 -0.27 -13.21 -3.46
C ILE A 205 1.08 -12.72 -3.98
N GLU A 206 1.46 -13.15 -5.17
CA GLU A 206 2.72 -12.78 -5.83
C GLU A 206 2.46 -11.82 -7.00
N ARG A 207 3.16 -10.69 -6.97
CA ARG A 207 3.23 -9.73 -8.08
C ARG A 207 4.64 -9.65 -8.62
N ARG A 208 4.77 -9.58 -9.93
CA ARG A 208 6.06 -9.52 -10.61
C ARG A 208 6.12 -8.26 -11.46
N TYR A 209 7.30 -7.63 -11.49
CA TYR A 209 7.54 -6.41 -12.26
C TYR A 209 8.89 -6.49 -12.98
N ALA A 210 8.97 -5.86 -14.15
CA ALA A 210 10.22 -5.52 -14.83
C ALA A 210 10.53 -4.04 -14.58
N ILE A 211 11.71 -3.77 -14.04
CA ILE A 211 12.19 -2.44 -13.71
C ILE A 211 13.35 -2.10 -14.65
N TYR A 212 13.29 -0.94 -15.31
CA TYR A 212 14.32 -0.46 -16.23
C TYR A 212 14.90 0.88 -15.73
N PRO A 213 16.03 0.87 -15.01
CA PRO A 213 16.67 2.08 -14.53
C PRO A 213 17.17 2.95 -15.69
N GLN A 214 16.88 4.26 -15.67
CA GLN A 214 17.27 5.18 -16.75
C GLN A 214 18.58 5.93 -16.48
N LYS A 215 19.17 5.73 -15.30
CA LYS A 215 20.45 6.33 -14.87
C LYS A 215 21.29 5.32 -14.09
N SER A 216 22.61 5.49 -14.09
CA SER A 216 23.51 4.74 -13.20
C SER A 216 23.55 5.37 -11.81
N GLY A 217 23.75 4.54 -10.78
CA GLY A 217 23.77 4.98 -9.38
C GLY A 217 23.35 3.88 -8.42
N GLN A 218 23.21 4.25 -7.15
CA GLN A 218 22.59 3.40 -6.13
C GLN A 218 21.18 3.89 -5.91
N PHE A 219 20.19 3.01 -6.03
CA PHE A 219 18.79 3.37 -5.86
C PHE A 219 18.16 2.49 -4.79
N SER A 220 17.33 3.12 -3.96
CA SER A 220 16.46 2.42 -3.01
C SER A 220 15.03 2.50 -3.52
N MET A 221 14.34 1.37 -3.48
CA MET A 221 12.90 1.31 -3.66
C MET A 221 12.21 1.80 -2.39
N ASP A 222 11.09 2.51 -2.54
CA ASP A 222 10.19 2.74 -1.42
C ASP A 222 9.62 1.40 -0.95
N PRO A 223 9.50 1.16 0.37
CA PRO A 223 8.83 -0.02 0.89
C PRO A 223 7.45 -0.21 0.24
N ILE A 224 7.20 -1.42 -0.28
CA ILE A 224 5.85 -1.82 -0.65
C ILE A 224 4.99 -1.85 0.61
N GLN A 225 3.78 -1.32 0.53
CA GLN A 225 2.82 -1.24 1.61
C GLN A 225 1.55 -2.01 1.22
N PHE A 226 1.11 -2.87 2.11
CA PHE A 226 -0.23 -3.41 2.15
C PHE A 226 -1.07 -2.58 3.12
N ASP A 227 -2.31 -2.28 2.73
CA ASP A 227 -3.28 -1.54 3.54
C ASP A 227 -4.66 -2.16 3.28
N GLY A 228 -5.29 -2.71 4.32
CA GLY A 228 -6.54 -3.43 4.13
C GLY A 228 -7.13 -4.00 5.41
N ASN A 229 -8.35 -4.51 5.28
CA ASN A 229 -9.04 -5.16 6.40
C ASN A 229 -8.69 -6.65 6.41
N VAL A 230 -8.53 -7.23 7.59
CA VAL A 230 -8.43 -8.68 7.78
C VAL A 230 -9.59 -9.18 8.62
N VAL A 231 -10.08 -10.37 8.31
CA VAL A 231 -11.11 -11.05 9.09
C VAL A 231 -10.41 -11.82 10.21
N ASP A 232 -10.68 -11.45 11.47
CA ASP A 232 -10.10 -12.15 12.61
C ASP A 232 -10.87 -13.46 12.86
N GLY A 233 -10.23 -14.59 12.57
CA GLY A 233 -10.84 -15.91 12.70
C GLY A 233 -10.80 -16.49 14.12
N ASN A 234 -10.16 -15.83 15.09
CA ASN A 234 -9.71 -16.51 16.32
C ASN A 234 -10.34 -16.06 17.64
N GLN A 235 -11.50 -15.40 17.65
CA GLN A 235 -12.25 -15.16 18.89
C GLN A 235 -13.48 -16.08 19.00
N GLY A 236 -13.23 -17.39 18.95
CA GLY A 236 -14.20 -18.44 19.25
C GLY A 236 -14.46 -18.56 20.76
N GLY A 237 -15.08 -17.56 21.36
CA GLY A 237 -15.77 -17.71 22.65
C GLY A 237 -17.16 -18.30 22.42
N PHE A 238 -17.66 -19.11 23.36
CA PHE A 238 -18.96 -19.80 23.33
C PHE A 238 -20.21 -18.87 23.23
N PHE A 239 -20.01 -17.57 23.05
CA PHE A 239 -21.00 -16.50 22.94
C PHE A 239 -20.79 -15.59 21.70
N ALA A 240 -20.01 -16.02 20.69
CA ALA A 240 -19.78 -15.22 19.49
C ALA A 240 -21.04 -15.17 18.60
N ASP A 241 -21.61 -13.97 18.44
CA ASP A 241 -22.73 -13.69 17.54
C ASP A 241 -22.28 -13.89 16.07
N PRO A 242 -22.89 -14.82 15.31
CA PRO A 242 -22.51 -15.10 13.92
C PRO A 242 -22.71 -13.92 12.96
N PHE A 243 -23.38 -12.85 13.38
CA PHE A 243 -23.56 -11.63 12.59
C PHE A 243 -22.50 -10.55 12.83
N ASN A 244 -21.57 -10.75 13.78
CA ASN A 244 -20.56 -9.75 14.14
C ASN A 244 -19.14 -10.22 13.78
N GLN A 245 -18.87 -10.42 12.49
CA GLN A 245 -17.50 -10.65 12.00
C GLN A 245 -16.66 -9.40 12.27
N HIS A 246 -15.80 -9.46 13.29
CA HIS A 246 -14.91 -8.36 13.61
C HIS A 246 -13.80 -8.30 12.56
N THR A 247 -13.78 -7.22 11.77
CA THR A 247 -12.68 -6.92 10.87
C THR A 247 -11.74 -5.93 11.53
N SER A 248 -10.44 -6.17 11.41
CA SER A 248 -9.42 -5.23 11.87
C SER A 248 -8.68 -4.67 10.67
N HIS A 249 -8.45 -3.36 10.64
CA HIS A 249 -7.65 -2.75 9.59
C HIS A 249 -6.16 -2.90 9.94
N VAL A 250 -5.38 -3.39 8.97
CA VAL A 250 -3.95 -3.72 9.13
C VAL A 250 -3.16 -3.07 8.01
N ARG A 251 -2.02 -2.50 8.38
CA ARG A 251 -1.05 -1.92 7.46
C ARG A 251 0.31 -2.57 7.70
N THR A 252 0.85 -3.25 6.69
CA THR A 252 2.22 -3.80 6.76
C THR A 252 3.05 -3.26 5.61
N HIS A 253 4.34 -3.11 5.84
CA HIS A 253 5.29 -2.75 4.79
C HIS A 253 6.32 -3.86 4.61
N SER A 254 6.98 -3.84 3.45
CA SER A 254 8.18 -4.64 3.17
C SER A 254 9.44 -3.94 3.66
N GLU A 255 10.56 -4.66 3.60
CA GLU A 255 11.88 -4.04 3.68
C GLU A 255 12.23 -3.31 2.37
N PRO A 256 12.97 -2.19 2.42
CA PRO A 256 13.41 -1.49 1.23
C PRO A 256 14.41 -2.33 0.43
N VAL A 257 14.25 -2.37 -0.89
CA VAL A 257 15.18 -3.04 -1.79
C VAL A 257 16.17 -2.03 -2.37
N ARG A 258 17.46 -2.33 -2.27
CA ARG A 258 18.53 -1.50 -2.84
C ARG A 258 19.11 -2.17 -4.09
N ILE A 259 19.20 -1.40 -5.17
CA ILE A 259 19.78 -1.84 -6.44
C ILE A 259 20.97 -0.95 -6.83
N SER A 260 22.00 -1.56 -7.40
CA SER A 260 23.17 -0.88 -7.94
C SER A 260 23.15 -0.92 -9.47
N VAL A 261 23.19 0.25 -10.11
CA VAL A 261 23.12 0.37 -11.57
C VAL A 261 24.41 0.96 -12.09
N LYS A 262 25.11 0.20 -12.92
CA LYS A 262 26.35 0.60 -13.59
C LYS A 262 26.05 1.34 -14.89
N PRO A 263 26.88 2.30 -15.32
CA PRO A 263 26.78 2.86 -16.66
C PRO A 263 27.08 1.79 -17.71
N ALA A 264 26.69 2.02 -18.96
CA ALA A 264 27.09 1.16 -20.07
C ALA A 264 28.63 0.95 -20.03
N PRO A 265 29.13 -0.29 -20.27
CA PRO A 265 30.55 -0.59 -20.19
C PRO A 265 31.38 0.36 -21.07
N ALA A 266 32.47 0.92 -20.56
CA ALA A 266 33.31 1.86 -21.30
C ALA A 266 33.89 1.29 -22.61
N ARG A 267 34.01 -0.04 -22.71
CA ARG A 267 34.44 -0.77 -23.91
C ARG A 267 33.36 -0.86 -25.01
N PHE A 268 32.13 -0.46 -24.73
CA PHE A 268 31.04 -0.52 -25.69
C PHE A 268 31.21 0.59 -26.73
N SER A 269 31.28 0.20 -28.00
CA SER A 269 31.50 1.11 -29.15
C SER A 269 30.36 1.10 -30.16
N GLY A 270 29.24 0.43 -29.86
CA GLY A 270 28.08 0.37 -30.75
C GLY A 270 27.27 1.66 -30.72
N LYS A 271 26.41 1.86 -31.73
CA LYS A 271 25.52 3.03 -31.80
C LYS A 271 24.47 3.04 -30.68
N GLN A 272 24.00 1.87 -30.24
CA GLN A 272 22.92 1.74 -29.26
C GLN A 272 23.20 0.63 -28.25
N TRP A 273 23.18 0.99 -26.97
CA TRP A 273 23.36 0.06 -25.85
C TRP A 273 22.10 -0.79 -25.66
N LEU A 274 22.25 -2.12 -25.74
CA LEU A 274 21.16 -3.09 -25.60
C LEU A 274 21.55 -4.15 -24.57
N PRO A 275 21.24 -3.94 -23.28
CA PRO A 275 21.54 -4.91 -22.21
C PRO A 275 20.53 -6.07 -22.19
N ALA A 276 20.30 -6.70 -23.35
CA ALA A 276 19.42 -7.85 -23.49
C ALA A 276 20.08 -9.13 -22.96
N ALA A 277 19.27 -10.05 -22.43
CA ALA A 277 19.72 -11.40 -22.09
C ALA A 277 19.92 -12.26 -23.34
N GLU A 278 19.04 -12.10 -24.32
CA GLU A 278 19.08 -12.76 -25.63
C GLU A 278 18.64 -11.76 -26.69
N LEU A 279 19.28 -11.81 -27.86
CA LEU A 279 18.97 -10.96 -28.99
C LEU A 279 18.93 -11.79 -30.26
N THR A 280 17.79 -11.75 -30.96
CA THR A 280 17.59 -12.45 -32.22
C THR A 280 17.23 -11.44 -33.30
N LEU A 281 17.89 -11.56 -34.44
CA LEU A 281 17.55 -10.85 -35.67
C LEU A 281 17.15 -11.88 -36.72
N ALA A 282 15.93 -11.79 -37.19
CA ALA A 282 15.40 -12.60 -38.27
C ALA A 282 15.13 -11.75 -39.50
N GLU A 283 15.28 -12.34 -40.67
CA GLU A 283 14.87 -11.75 -41.93
C GLU A 283 13.94 -12.68 -42.69
N ASN A 284 13.01 -12.10 -43.43
CA ASN A 284 12.14 -12.81 -44.34
C ASN A 284 11.94 -11.97 -45.60
N TRP A 285 11.93 -12.61 -46.77
CA TRP A 285 11.69 -11.96 -48.05
C TRP A 285 10.29 -12.33 -48.56
N SER A 286 9.68 -11.45 -49.36
CA SER A 286 8.42 -11.76 -50.04
C SER A 286 8.55 -12.88 -51.07
N GLN A 287 9.77 -13.21 -51.48
CA GLN A 287 10.12 -14.34 -52.36
C GLN A 287 11.37 -15.04 -51.79
N ASP A 288 11.35 -16.37 -51.73
CA ASP A 288 12.46 -17.19 -51.24
C ASP A 288 12.85 -18.27 -52.29
N PRO A 289 14.04 -18.19 -52.91
CA PRO A 289 15.06 -17.15 -52.76
C PRO A 289 14.61 -15.80 -53.35
N PRO A 290 15.18 -14.67 -52.89
CA PRO A 290 14.82 -13.36 -53.44
C PRO A 290 15.30 -13.21 -54.88
N ALA A 291 14.40 -12.79 -55.77
CA ALA A 291 14.71 -12.45 -57.16
C ALA A 291 14.64 -10.93 -57.37
N PHE A 292 15.73 -10.33 -57.84
CA PHE A 292 15.83 -8.88 -58.04
C PHE A 292 15.72 -8.53 -59.51
N LYS A 293 14.80 -7.62 -59.84
CA LYS A 293 14.68 -7.03 -61.17
C LYS A 293 14.64 -5.52 -61.04
N VAL A 294 15.39 -4.83 -61.90
CA VAL A 294 15.49 -3.37 -61.88
C VAL A 294 14.10 -2.76 -62.02
N GLY A 295 13.75 -1.88 -61.08
CA GLY A 295 12.45 -1.21 -61.02
C GLY A 295 11.31 -2.01 -60.37
N GLU A 296 11.46 -3.31 -60.12
CA GLU A 296 10.44 -4.11 -59.43
C GLU A 296 10.69 -4.11 -57.91
N PRO A 297 9.69 -3.76 -57.07
CA PRO A 297 9.86 -3.79 -55.62
C PRO A 297 9.88 -5.23 -55.08
N ILE A 298 10.78 -5.49 -54.15
CA ILE A 298 10.79 -6.70 -53.32
C ILE A 298 10.76 -6.30 -51.85
N THR A 299 9.90 -6.95 -51.06
CA THR A 299 9.74 -6.62 -49.63
C THR A 299 10.66 -7.50 -48.78
N ARG A 300 11.45 -6.85 -47.92
CA ARG A 300 12.20 -7.48 -46.84
C ARG A 300 11.57 -7.12 -45.51
N THR A 301 11.24 -8.13 -44.72
CA THR A 301 10.80 -7.98 -43.34
C THR A 301 11.97 -8.31 -42.42
N LEU A 302 12.35 -7.36 -41.57
CA LEU A 302 13.34 -7.55 -40.52
C LEU A 302 12.65 -7.55 -39.16
N THR A 303 12.93 -8.56 -38.35
CA THR A 303 12.36 -8.68 -37.01
C THR A 303 13.48 -8.82 -35.99
N ILE A 304 13.58 -7.85 -35.07
CA ILE A 304 14.48 -7.91 -33.92
C ILE A 304 13.65 -8.23 -32.68
N SER A 305 14.09 -9.24 -31.94
CA SER A 305 13.48 -9.66 -30.68
C SER A 305 14.55 -9.69 -29.60
N ALA A 306 14.26 -9.13 -28.44
CA ALA A 306 15.19 -9.07 -27.32
C ALA A 306 14.50 -9.50 -26.02
N GLN A 307 15.08 -10.48 -25.34
CA GLN A 307 14.67 -10.84 -23.99
C GLN A 307 15.28 -9.85 -22.98
N GLY A 308 14.45 -9.32 -22.09
CA GLY A 308 14.85 -8.37 -21.06
C GLY A 308 14.94 -6.93 -21.54
N LEU A 309 14.35 -6.59 -22.69
CA LEU A 309 14.17 -5.21 -23.18
C LEU A 309 12.74 -5.04 -23.69
N THR A 310 12.21 -3.81 -23.59
CA THR A 310 10.97 -3.43 -24.27
C THR A 310 11.21 -3.16 -25.75
N ALA A 311 10.17 -3.24 -26.58
CA ALA A 311 10.22 -2.96 -28.00
C ALA A 311 10.62 -1.51 -28.30
N SER A 312 10.30 -0.58 -27.39
CA SER A 312 10.71 0.83 -27.47
C SER A 312 12.21 1.04 -27.26
N GLN A 313 12.90 0.11 -26.59
CA GLN A 313 14.36 0.12 -26.46
C GLN A 313 15.07 -0.41 -27.72
N LEU A 314 14.35 -0.99 -28.68
CA LEU A 314 14.96 -1.61 -29.86
C LEU A 314 15.23 -0.58 -30.97
N PRO A 315 16.42 -0.64 -31.60
CA PRO A 315 16.81 0.29 -32.65
C PRO A 315 15.88 0.18 -33.85
N ALA A 316 15.76 1.28 -34.60
CA ALA A 316 15.16 1.20 -35.92
C ALA A 316 15.99 0.28 -36.82
N LEU A 317 15.31 -0.61 -37.56
CA LEU A 317 15.92 -1.54 -38.51
C LEU A 317 15.89 -1.01 -39.95
N ALA A 318 15.33 0.19 -40.17
CA ALA A 318 15.44 0.87 -41.44
C ALA A 318 16.94 1.14 -41.68
N GLY A 319 17.52 0.36 -42.60
CA GLY A 319 18.95 0.40 -42.87
C GLY A 319 19.40 1.76 -43.40
N ASP A 320 20.69 2.01 -43.26
CA ASP A 320 21.39 3.03 -44.04
C ASP A 320 21.17 2.77 -45.55
N ALA A 321 21.47 3.75 -46.41
CA ALA A 321 21.33 3.61 -47.85
C ALA A 321 22.07 2.35 -48.37
N LEU A 322 21.36 1.48 -49.08
CA LEU A 322 21.95 0.32 -49.76
C LEU A 322 22.28 0.72 -51.20
N ASP A 323 23.55 0.57 -51.58
CA ASP A 323 23.98 0.88 -52.94
C ASP A 323 23.23 0.01 -53.96
N GLY A 324 22.74 0.62 -55.04
CA GLY A 324 21.90 -0.04 -56.03
C GLY A 324 20.43 -0.25 -55.64
N PHE A 325 19.95 0.29 -54.51
CA PHE A 325 18.55 0.18 -54.09
C PHE A 325 17.96 1.51 -53.62
N LYS A 326 16.67 1.72 -53.92
CA LYS A 326 15.83 2.68 -53.18
C LYS A 326 15.06 1.93 -52.10
N LEU A 327 15.12 2.42 -50.87
CA LEU A 327 14.47 1.82 -49.70
C LEU A 327 13.26 2.64 -49.28
N TYR A 328 12.14 1.97 -49.07
CA TYR A 328 10.91 2.56 -48.53
C TYR A 328 10.49 1.75 -47.29
N PRO A 329 10.93 2.17 -46.08
CA PRO A 329 10.53 1.51 -44.85
C PRO A 329 9.09 1.88 -44.46
N ASP A 330 8.31 0.88 -44.05
CA ASP A 330 6.96 1.08 -43.50
C ASP A 330 7.00 1.51 -42.02
N GLN A 331 5.85 1.72 -41.38
CA GLN A 331 5.81 1.90 -39.93
C GLN A 331 6.18 0.60 -39.20
N ALA A 332 7.01 0.72 -38.16
CA ALA A 332 7.41 -0.43 -37.35
C ALA A 332 6.25 -0.94 -36.50
N THR A 333 6.14 -2.26 -36.38
CA THR A 333 5.26 -2.89 -35.40
C THR A 333 6.06 -3.20 -34.14
N LEU A 334 5.64 -2.64 -33.00
CA LEU A 334 6.25 -2.86 -31.68
C LEU A 334 5.35 -3.73 -30.83
N LYS A 335 5.91 -4.75 -30.17
CA LYS A 335 5.18 -5.64 -29.28
C LYS A 335 6.02 -5.96 -28.05
N ASP A 336 5.45 -5.75 -26.88
CA ASP A 336 5.99 -6.21 -25.60
C ASP A 336 5.20 -7.40 -25.10
N GLN A 337 5.89 -8.51 -24.86
CA GLN A 337 5.29 -9.73 -24.34
C GLN A 337 5.85 -10.04 -22.94
N PRO A 338 5.06 -9.86 -21.87
CA PRO A 338 5.44 -10.32 -20.54
C PRO A 338 5.49 -11.85 -20.48
N GLY A 339 6.43 -12.39 -19.71
CA GLY A 339 6.63 -13.82 -19.50
C GLY A 339 7.38 -14.15 -18.21
N ASN A 340 7.75 -15.41 -18.05
CA ASN A 340 8.43 -15.90 -16.84
C ASN A 340 9.82 -15.28 -16.64
N ASN A 341 10.51 -14.86 -17.71
CA ASN A 341 11.84 -14.26 -17.63
C ASN A 341 11.81 -12.73 -17.81
N GLY A 342 10.64 -12.10 -17.62
CA GLY A 342 10.44 -10.68 -17.83
C GLY A 342 9.77 -10.37 -19.16
N ILE A 343 10.14 -9.25 -19.78
CA ILE A 343 9.56 -8.79 -21.05
C ILE A 343 10.43 -9.26 -22.20
N THR A 344 9.77 -9.72 -23.26
CA THR A 344 10.41 -9.86 -24.58
C THR A 344 9.83 -8.80 -25.50
N GLY A 345 10.65 -7.82 -25.83
CA GLY A 345 10.34 -6.76 -26.79
C GLY A 345 10.61 -7.26 -28.20
N THR A 346 9.71 -6.97 -29.12
CA THR A 346 9.84 -7.29 -30.54
C THR A 346 9.55 -6.07 -31.39
N ARG A 347 10.42 -5.80 -32.34
CA ARG A 347 10.23 -4.78 -33.38
C ARG A 347 10.31 -5.44 -34.75
N GLU A 348 9.24 -5.32 -35.52
CA GLU A 348 9.18 -5.74 -36.92
C GLU A 348 9.19 -4.50 -37.82
N GLN A 349 10.02 -4.55 -38.87
CA GLN A 349 10.20 -3.49 -39.84
C GLN A 349 10.14 -4.08 -41.25
N LYS A 350 9.12 -3.68 -42.02
CA LYS A 350 9.03 -3.99 -43.44
C LYS A 350 9.69 -2.89 -44.26
N ILE A 351 10.41 -3.29 -45.29
CA ILE A 351 11.13 -2.38 -46.19
C ILE A 351 10.87 -2.86 -47.61
N ALA A 352 10.32 -2.00 -48.46
CA ALA A 352 10.31 -2.24 -49.90
C ALA A 352 11.64 -1.78 -50.50
N LEU A 353 12.33 -2.70 -51.18
CA LEU A 353 13.58 -2.46 -51.87
C LEU A 353 13.31 -2.43 -53.38
N ILE A 354 13.70 -1.35 -54.05
CA ILE A 354 13.59 -1.22 -55.51
C ILE A 354 15.01 -1.18 -56.10
N PRO A 355 15.47 -2.23 -56.81
CA PRO A 355 16.78 -2.24 -57.45
C PRO A 355 16.88 -1.16 -58.54
N THR A 356 18.03 -0.48 -58.63
CA THR A 356 18.24 0.64 -59.55
C THR A 356 19.24 0.36 -60.68
N ARG A 357 19.97 -0.75 -60.65
CA ARG A 357 20.94 -1.17 -61.67
C ARG A 357 21.19 -2.66 -61.66
#